data_AF-A0A0F6U519-F1
#
_entry.id   AF-A0A0F6U519-F1
#
_cell.length_a   1.000
_cell.length_b   1.000
_cell.length_c   1.000
_cell.angle_alpha   90.00
_cell.angle_beta   90.00
_cell.angle_gamma   90.00
#
_symmetry.space_group_name_H-M   'P 1'
#
loop_
_entity.id
_entity.type
_entity.pdbx_description
1 polymer ?
#
loop_
_entity_poly.entity_id
_entity_poly.type
_entity_poly.pdbx_seq_one_letter_code
_entity_poly.pdbx_strand_id
1 'polypeptide(L)'
;MAATFGLQKGLKVLSNNVFRFIQQTLLNHPIHTSKQVREYWDKWQQQGLFFFQLPKYSSEMNLIETEWHQLKTHELAGQIFPDEYDLAIAVKQGIEARAQKGGHETHCFKFNSA
;
A
#
# COMPACT_ATOMS: atom_id res chain seq x y z
N MET A 1 -16.37 23.54 -30.25
CA MET A 1 -15.72 22.69 -31.28
C MET A 1 -14.23 22.80 -31.04
N ALA A 2 -13.43 21.77 -30.77
CA ALA A 2 -13.64 20.33 -30.69
C ALA A 2 -12.71 19.77 -29.61
N ALA A 3 -13.11 18.63 -29.03
CA ALA A 3 -12.33 17.85 -28.10
C ALA A 3 -11.08 17.25 -28.77
N THR A 4 -10.03 17.03 -27.98
CA THR A 4 -9.05 15.98 -28.30
C THR A 4 -8.62 15.32 -27.00
N PHE A 5 -9.34 14.24 -26.67
CA PHE A 5 -8.94 13.23 -25.70
C PHE A 5 -7.77 12.46 -26.31
N GLY A 6 -6.56 12.69 -25.80
CA GLY A 6 -5.36 11.92 -26.14
C GLY A 6 -4.90 11.12 -24.94
N LEU A 7 -5.15 9.80 -24.96
CA LEU A 7 -4.74 8.85 -23.93
C LEU A 7 -3.25 9.01 -23.58
N GLN A 8 -2.95 9.47 -22.36
CA GLN A 8 -1.65 9.32 -21.73
C GLN A 8 -1.44 7.84 -21.36
N LYS A 9 -0.93 7.06 -22.32
CA LYS A 9 -0.32 5.76 -22.05
C LYS A 9 1.03 5.97 -21.37
N GLY A 10 1.22 5.31 -20.24
CA GLY A 10 2.55 5.06 -19.66
C GLY A 10 3.06 6.15 -18.73
N LEU A 11 2.48 6.24 -17.53
CA LEU A 11 3.09 7.03 -16.46
C LEU A 11 2.97 6.29 -15.12
N LYS A 12 4.13 5.89 -14.58
CA LYS A 12 4.39 5.72 -13.14
C LYS A 12 3.69 4.55 -12.44
N VAL A 13 4.00 3.31 -12.83
CA VAL A 13 3.44 2.17 -12.08
C VAL A 13 4.06 1.98 -10.68
N LEU A 14 5.30 2.43 -10.33
CA LEU A 14 5.72 2.46 -8.90
C LEU A 14 6.72 3.57 -8.49
N SER A 15 7.22 4.45 -9.36
CA SER A 15 8.17 5.51 -8.95
C SER A 15 7.50 6.78 -8.36
N ASN A 16 6.19 6.95 -8.51
CA ASN A 16 5.45 8.10 -7.94
C ASN A 16 4.28 7.70 -7.03
N ASN A 17 4.07 6.40 -6.85
CA ASN A 17 3.04 5.86 -5.98
C ASN A 17 3.59 5.43 -4.62
N VAL A 18 4.80 5.87 -4.23
CA VAL A 18 5.27 5.71 -2.85
C VAL A 18 5.23 7.04 -2.09
N PHE A 19 5.30 8.19 -2.79
CA PHE A 19 5.15 9.51 -2.19
C PHE A 19 3.73 10.12 -2.30
N ARG A 20 2.80 9.41 -2.95
CA ARG A 20 1.36 9.72 -2.96
C ARG A 20 0.47 8.51 -2.60
N PHE A 21 1.04 7.47 -1.99
CA PHE A 21 0.24 6.43 -1.34
C PHE A 21 -0.11 6.88 0.07
N ILE A 22 -0.95 7.90 0.13
CA ILE A 22 -1.74 8.11 1.32
C ILE A 22 -3.19 8.17 0.91
N GLN A 23 -3.69 7.01 0.48
CA GLN A 23 -5.00 6.60 0.95
C GLN A 23 -4.74 5.46 1.91
N GLN A 24 -4.49 5.77 3.18
CA GLN A 24 -4.70 4.77 4.21
C GLN A 24 -6.20 4.54 4.20
N THR A 25 -6.62 3.56 3.42
CA THR A 25 -7.94 2.96 3.48
C THR A 25 -8.08 2.45 4.90
N LEU A 26 -8.72 3.24 5.77
CA LEU A 26 -8.96 2.79 7.13
C LEU A 26 -10.05 1.75 7.02
N LEU A 27 -9.68 0.50 7.27
CA LEU A 27 -10.64 -0.50 7.70
C LEU A 27 -11.41 0.11 8.88
N ASN A 28 -12.70 -0.18 9.00
CA ASN A 28 -13.56 0.31 10.09
C ASN A 28 -13.18 -0.25 11.48
N HIS A 29 -11.91 -0.57 11.70
CA HIS A 29 -11.37 -1.10 12.95
C HIS A 29 -11.34 0.03 14.01
N PRO A 30 -11.77 -0.23 15.27
CA PRO A 30 -11.90 0.80 16.30
C PRO A 30 -10.65 1.65 16.53
N ILE A 31 -9.46 1.07 16.40
CA ILE A 31 -8.17 1.77 16.55
C ILE A 31 -8.06 2.97 15.59
N HIS A 32 -8.49 2.79 14.33
CA HIS A 32 -8.45 3.81 13.29
C HIS A 32 -9.47 4.93 13.47
N THR A 33 -10.50 4.70 14.28
CA THR A 33 -11.56 5.68 14.58
C THR A 33 -11.46 6.21 16.01
N SER A 34 -10.41 5.84 16.75
CA SER A 34 -10.21 6.26 18.13
C SER A 34 -10.04 7.78 18.25
N LYS A 35 -10.35 8.33 19.42
CA LYS A 35 -10.20 9.76 19.69
C LYS A 35 -8.77 10.23 19.44
N GLN A 36 -7.79 9.47 19.96
CA GLN A 36 -6.36 9.74 19.78
C GLN A 36 -6.00 9.86 18.30
N VAL A 37 -6.43 8.91 17.45
CA VAL A 37 -6.12 8.97 16.00
C VAL A 37 -6.77 10.17 15.32
N ARG A 38 -8.02 10.51 15.67
CA ARG A 38 -8.72 11.68 15.10
C ARG A 38 -8.04 13.00 15.48
N GLU A 39 -7.45 13.12 16.66
CA GLU A 39 -6.72 14.32 17.09
C GLU A 39 -5.50 14.61 16.19
N TYR A 40 -4.91 13.58 15.57
CA TYR A 40 -3.76 13.74 14.66
C TYR A 40 -4.15 13.90 13.18
N TRP A 41 -5.42 13.72 12.80
CA TRP A 41 -5.84 13.79 11.40
C TRP A 41 -5.49 15.11 10.73
N ASP A 42 -5.81 16.25 11.36
CA ASP A 42 -5.56 17.56 10.76
C ASP A 42 -4.06 17.79 10.54
N LYS A 43 -3.23 17.42 11.52
CA LYS A 43 -1.77 17.52 11.43
C LYS A 43 -1.24 16.68 10.26
N TRP A 44 -1.71 15.45 10.16
CA TRP A 44 -1.30 14.52 9.11
C TRP A 44 -1.77 14.97 7.73
N GLN A 45 -3.00 15.50 7.62
CA GLN A 45 -3.52 16.03 6.37
C GLN A 45 -2.71 17.24 5.88
N GLN A 46 -2.26 18.11 6.78
CA GLN A 46 -1.34 19.20 6.45
C GLN A 46 0.04 18.69 5.97
N GLN A 47 0.45 17.51 6.43
CA GLN A 47 1.66 16.81 5.96
C GLN A 47 1.42 16.02 4.66
N GLY A 48 0.21 16.06 4.10
CA GLY A 48 -0.18 15.37 2.87
C GLY A 48 -0.74 13.96 3.08
N LEU A 49 -0.95 13.52 4.33
CA LEU A 49 -1.51 12.21 4.68
C LEU A 49 -3.05 12.28 4.76
N PHE A 50 -3.74 11.71 3.78
CA PHE A 50 -5.20 11.71 3.69
C PHE A 50 -5.81 10.35 4.03
N PHE A 51 -6.93 10.38 4.76
CA PHE A 51 -7.64 9.18 5.18
C PHE A 51 -8.94 9.02 4.41
N PHE A 52 -9.17 7.81 3.92
CA PHE A 52 -10.39 7.45 3.20
C PHE A 52 -11.03 6.26 3.91
N GLN A 53 -12.28 6.43 4.32
CA GLN A 53 -13.03 5.40 5.02
C GLN A 53 -13.85 4.60 3.99
N LEU A 54 -13.67 3.28 3.98
CA LEU A 54 -14.49 2.40 3.14
C LEU A 54 -15.81 2.05 3.82
N PRO A 55 -16.85 1.76 3.01
CA PRO A 55 -18.03 1.08 3.52
C PRO A 55 -17.67 -0.23 4.24
N LYS A 56 -18.52 -0.65 5.18
CA LYS A 56 -18.30 -1.90 5.90
C LYS A 56 -18.34 -3.08 4.93
N TYR A 57 -17.44 -4.03 5.13
CA TYR A 57 -17.32 -5.28 4.35
C TYR A 57 -16.97 -5.08 2.86
N SER A 58 -16.38 -3.93 2.50
CA SER A 58 -15.93 -3.65 1.12
C SER A 58 -14.44 -3.91 0.90
N SER A 59 -13.97 -5.12 1.18
CA SER A 59 -12.55 -5.47 1.01
C SER A 59 -12.10 -5.44 -0.45
N GLU A 60 -13.02 -5.67 -1.39
CA GLU A 60 -12.82 -5.58 -2.83
C GLU A 60 -12.40 -4.18 -3.30
N MET A 61 -12.77 -3.14 -2.56
CA MET A 61 -12.35 -1.76 -2.85
C MET A 61 -10.93 -1.45 -2.36
N ASN A 62 -10.35 -2.31 -1.53
CA ASN A 62 -9.02 -2.11 -0.98
C ASN A 62 -7.96 -2.72 -1.92
N LEU A 63 -7.35 -1.90 -2.77
CA LEU A 63 -6.38 -2.34 -3.78
C LEU A 63 -5.20 -3.14 -3.20
N ILE A 64 -4.80 -2.88 -1.96
CA ILE A 64 -3.70 -3.60 -1.31
C ILE A 64 -4.02 -5.09 -1.09
N GLU A 65 -5.30 -5.47 -0.94
CA GLU A 65 -5.71 -6.87 -0.79
C GLU A 65 -5.37 -7.69 -2.03
N THR A 66 -5.50 -7.08 -3.21
CA THR A 66 -5.13 -7.70 -4.47
C THR A 66 -3.61 -7.93 -4.52
N GLU A 67 -2.82 -6.93 -4.13
CA GLU A 67 -1.36 -7.06 -4.09
C GLU A 67 -0.92 -8.14 -3.10
N TRP A 68 -1.52 -8.22 -1.91
CA TRP A 68 -1.24 -9.28 -0.94
C TRP A 68 -1.64 -10.66 -1.44
N HIS A 69 -2.77 -10.77 -2.15
CA HIS A 69 -3.17 -12.03 -2.77
C HIS A 69 -2.14 -12.49 -3.79
N GLN A 70 -1.68 -11.59 -4.66
CA GLN A 70 -0.65 -11.88 -5.66
C GLN A 70 0.68 -12.29 -5.02
N LEU A 71 1.13 -11.57 -3.99
CA LEU A 71 2.36 -11.88 -3.27
C LEU A 71 2.31 -13.29 -2.67
N LYS A 72 1.22 -13.64 -1.98
CA LYS A 72 1.06 -14.97 -1.36
C LYS A 72 1.00 -16.08 -2.40
N THR A 73 0.26 -15.88 -3.48
CA THR A 73 0.03 -16.90 -4.51
C THR A 73 1.26 -17.14 -5.38
N HIS A 74 2.03 -16.10 -5.69
CA HIS A 74 3.10 -16.21 -6.68
C HIS A 74 4.51 -16.18 -6.09
N GLU A 75 4.71 -15.46 -4.98
CA GLU A 75 6.06 -15.25 -4.44
C GLU A 75 6.30 -16.07 -3.15
N LEU A 76 5.26 -16.41 -2.39
CA LEU A 76 5.39 -17.16 -1.12
C LEU A 76 4.81 -18.59 -1.19
N ALA A 77 4.06 -18.93 -2.23
CA ALA A 77 3.36 -20.21 -2.31
C ALA A 77 4.33 -21.39 -2.27
N GLY A 78 3.97 -22.42 -1.49
CA GLY A 78 4.75 -23.64 -1.36
C GLY A 78 6.00 -23.54 -0.47
N GLN A 79 6.23 -22.38 0.16
CA GLN A 79 7.32 -22.19 1.12
C GLN A 79 6.84 -22.40 2.55
N ILE A 80 7.73 -22.96 3.39
CA ILE A 80 7.54 -23.09 4.83
C ILE A 80 8.67 -22.32 5.50
N PHE A 81 8.32 -21.46 6.45
CA PHE A 81 9.26 -20.62 7.17
C PHE A 81 9.38 -21.12 8.62
N PRO A 82 10.59 -21.30 9.15
CA PRO A 82 10.79 -21.82 10.50
C PRO A 82 10.48 -20.77 11.57
N ASP A 83 10.65 -19.49 11.26
CA ASP A 83 10.34 -18.38 12.16
C ASP A 83 9.83 -17.12 11.42
N GLU A 84 9.47 -16.10 12.21
CA GLU A 84 8.98 -14.82 11.71
C GLU A 84 10.05 -14.04 10.93
N TYR A 85 11.32 -14.18 11.29
CA TYR A 85 12.40 -13.47 10.63
C TYR A 85 12.56 -13.96 9.19
N ASP A 86 12.58 -15.28 8.98
CA ASP A 86 12.66 -15.86 7.64
C ASP A 86 11.43 -15.50 6.79
N LEU A 87 10.23 -15.50 7.39
CA LEU A 87 9.03 -15.02 6.71
C LEU A 87 9.14 -13.55 6.29
N ALA A 88 9.64 -12.68 7.17
CA ALA A 88 9.79 -11.25 6.87
C ALA A 88 10.80 -11.01 5.74
N ILE A 89 11.89 -11.78 5.69
CA ILE A 89 12.86 -11.75 4.59
C ILE A 89 12.21 -12.20 3.29
N ALA A 90 11.47 -13.30 3.28
CA ALA A 90 10.79 -13.80 2.10
C ALA A 90 9.73 -12.82 1.56
N VAL A 91 8.96 -12.17 2.45
CA VAL A 91 8.01 -11.12 2.10
C VAL A 91 8.73 -9.95 1.43
N LYS A 92 9.84 -9.47 2.02
CA LYS A 92 10.64 -8.37 1.45
C LYS A 92 11.16 -8.72 0.05
N GLN A 93 11.70 -9.93 -0.12
CA GLN A 93 12.19 -10.42 -1.40
C GLN A 93 11.08 -10.55 -2.45
N GLY A 94 9.90 -11.06 -2.07
CA GLY A 94 8.76 -11.17 -2.97
C GLY A 94 8.26 -9.80 -3.46
N ILE A 95 8.24 -8.79 -2.57
CA ILE A 95 7.90 -7.41 -2.93
C ILE A 95 8.95 -6.84 -3.92
N GLU A 96 10.24 -7.02 -3.62
CA GLU A 96 11.35 -6.58 -4.49
C GLU A 96 11.29 -7.23 -5.88
N ALA A 97 11.08 -8.56 -5.94
CA ALA A 97 10.97 -9.31 -7.19
C ALA A 97 9.80 -8.83 -8.04
N ARG A 98 8.63 -8.60 -7.42
CA ARG A 98 7.44 -8.10 -8.12
C ARG A 98 7.64 -6.67 -8.65
N ALA A 99 8.29 -5.81 -7.87
CA ALA A 99 8.61 -4.46 -8.32
C ALA A 99 9.59 -4.48 -9.50
N GLN A 100 10.65 -5.28 -9.44
CA GLN A 100 11.59 -5.43 -10.55
C GLN A 100 10.89 -5.89 -11.84
N LYS A 101 10.00 -6.89 -11.75
CA LYS A 101 9.16 -7.34 -12.89
C LYS A 101 8.31 -6.21 -13.49
N GLY A 102 7.86 -5.27 -12.66
CA GLY A 102 7.10 -4.09 -13.10
C GLY A 102 7.96 -2.92 -13.61
N GLY A 103 9.29 -2.98 -13.49
CA GLY A 103 10.18 -1.88 -13.86
C GLY A 103 10.23 -0.78 -12.81
N HIS A 104 10.37 -1.18 -11.55
CA HIS A 104 10.13 -0.32 -10.41
C HIS A 104 11.12 -0.54 -9.27
N GLU A 105 11.33 0.52 -8.50
CA GLU A 105 12.19 0.52 -7.32
C GLU A 105 11.38 0.45 -6.03
N THR A 106 11.91 -0.26 -5.05
CA THR A 106 11.33 -0.42 -3.71
C THR A 106 12.21 0.23 -2.67
N HIS A 107 11.59 0.95 -1.73
CA HIS A 107 12.29 1.53 -0.59
C HIS A 107 11.63 1.06 0.71
N CYS A 108 12.43 0.51 1.62
CA CYS A 108 11.98 0.17 2.97
C CYS A 108 12.19 1.37 3.88
N PHE A 109 11.10 1.93 4.40
CA PHE A 109 11.14 3.02 5.36
C PHE A 109 11.06 2.46 6.78
N LYS A 110 12.07 2.78 7.59
CA LYS A 110 12.04 2.55 9.04
C LYS A 110 11.54 3.82 9.70
N PHE A 111 10.40 3.73 10.38
CA PHE A 111 9.92 4.80 11.24
C PHE A 111 10.63 4.68 12.58
N ASN A 112 11.23 5.77 13.05
CA ASN A 112 11.76 5.81 14.41
C ASN A 112 10.57 5.79 15.37
N SER A 113 10.54 4.80 16.27
CA SER A 113 9.64 4.84 17.42
C SER A 113 10.13 5.93 18.36
N ALA A 114 9.28 6.92 18.61
CA ALA A 114 9.52 8.00 19.57
C ALA A 114 9.50 7.48 21.01
#